data_AF-A0A6G2XAS9-F1
#
_entry.id   AF-A0A6G2XAS9-F1
#
_cell.length_a   1.000
_cell.length_b   1.000
_cell.length_c   1.000
_cell.angle_alpha   90.00
_cell.angle_beta   90.00
_cell.angle_gamma   90.00
#
_symmetry.space_group_name_H-M   'P 1'
#
loop_
_entity.id
_entity.type
_entity.pdbx_description
1 polymer ?
#
loop_
_entity_poly.entity_id
_entity_poly.type
_entity_poly.pdbx_seq_one_letter_code
_entity_poly.pdbx_strand_id
1 'polypeptide(L)'
;MGREAARRAPSEPPERPPALQPYRRWGLDAPLPAPPRPPARPLDLATRPPALPAVVDHVATADRVVFLTYDDEAERDPQFVDMVRELRLPVSMFLTDSVVGPGYGHFARLLSVGADLQNHTLDHPALRGLPYAGQRAEICGQRDKLHARFGVRPRLLRPPYGAYDPTTLRAAADCGVSAVVLWRAALTGTGLRFTHGGAALRPGDIVLVTSDDDDRGGPGLRERTTRLLRRIEGEGLTVGRLRDYL
;
A
#
# COMPACT_ATOMS: atom_id res chain seq x y z
N MET A 1 -35.98 58.77 -36.19
CA MET A 1 -34.93 57.73 -36.32
C MET A 1 -34.35 57.47 -34.95
N GLY A 2 -34.63 56.33 -34.34
CA GLY A 2 -34.07 55.95 -33.03
C GLY A 2 -33.89 54.44 -33.01
N ARG A 3 -32.64 53.96 -33.08
CA ARG A 3 -32.30 52.55 -32.89
C ARG A 3 -31.70 52.41 -31.50
N GLU A 4 -32.48 51.84 -30.60
CA GLU A 4 -32.05 51.46 -29.26
C GLU A 4 -31.29 50.13 -29.34
N ALA A 5 -30.01 50.15 -28.98
CA ALA A 5 -29.15 48.97 -28.99
C ALA A 5 -29.34 48.20 -27.68
N ALA A 6 -30.06 47.08 -27.74
CA ALA A 6 -30.18 46.14 -26.63
C ALA A 6 -28.82 45.50 -26.34
N ARG A 7 -28.23 45.82 -25.18
CA ARG A 7 -27.05 45.13 -24.65
C ARG A 7 -27.48 43.73 -24.17
N ARG A 8 -26.94 42.67 -24.79
CA ARG A 8 -27.04 41.32 -24.27
C ARG A 8 -26.17 41.19 -23.02
N ALA A 9 -26.77 40.77 -21.91
CA ALA A 9 -26.04 40.35 -20.72
C ALA A 9 -25.23 39.08 -21.03
N PRO A 10 -24.03 38.91 -20.45
CA PRO A 10 -23.27 37.67 -20.59
C PRO A 10 -24.02 36.53 -19.88
N SER A 11 -24.31 35.46 -20.61
CA SER A 11 -24.85 34.22 -20.07
C SER A 11 -23.79 33.57 -19.16
N GLU A 12 -24.13 33.36 -17.90
CA GLU A 12 -23.32 32.53 -17.01
C GLU A 12 -23.17 31.12 -17.60
N PRO A 13 -21.97 30.52 -17.54
CA PRO A 13 -21.78 29.14 -17.96
C PRO A 13 -22.62 28.22 -17.07
N PRO A 14 -23.20 27.13 -17.61
CA PRO A 14 -24.02 26.22 -16.84
C PRO A 14 -23.23 25.67 -15.65
N GLU A 15 -23.83 25.77 -14.47
CA GLU A 15 -23.31 25.22 -13.22
C GLU A 15 -23.01 23.73 -13.43
N ARG A 16 -21.74 23.33 -13.24
CA ARG A 16 -21.36 21.93 -13.30
C ARG A 16 -22.16 21.19 -12.22
N PRO A 17 -22.79 20.04 -12.51
CA PRO A 17 -23.42 19.25 -11.47
C PRO A 17 -22.40 19.01 -10.35
N PRO A 18 -22.80 19.03 -9.07
CA PRO A 18 -21.87 18.84 -7.97
C PRO A 18 -21.13 17.54 -8.24
N ALA A 19 -19.80 17.64 -8.40
CA ALA A 19 -18.98 16.47 -8.58
C ALA A 19 -19.31 15.50 -7.45
N LEU A 20 -19.69 14.27 -7.78
CA LEU A 20 -19.85 13.20 -6.79
C LEU A 20 -18.64 13.28 -5.88
N GLN A 21 -18.84 13.55 -4.58
CA GLN A 21 -17.78 13.65 -3.59
C GLN A 21 -17.47 12.24 -3.11
N PRO A 22 -16.58 11.46 -3.77
CA PRO A 22 -16.50 10.02 -3.56
C PRO A 22 -15.99 9.72 -2.15
N TYR A 23 -15.16 10.62 -1.61
CA TYR A 23 -14.65 10.58 -0.24
C TYR A 23 -15.75 10.56 0.83
N ARG A 24 -16.89 11.23 0.60
CA ARG A 24 -18.04 11.22 1.54
C ARG A 24 -18.68 9.84 1.66
N ARG A 25 -18.77 9.08 0.55
CA ARG A 25 -19.26 7.68 0.56
C ARG A 25 -18.40 6.79 1.44
N TRP A 26 -17.11 7.08 1.51
CA TRP A 26 -16.14 6.34 2.33
C TRP A 26 -15.97 6.91 3.73
N GLY A 27 -16.83 7.84 4.14
CA GLY A 27 -16.86 8.42 5.48
C GLY A 27 -15.75 9.45 5.75
N LEU A 28 -15.09 9.99 4.74
CA LEU A 28 -14.10 11.07 4.94
C LEU A 28 -14.77 12.44 4.92
N ASP A 29 -14.23 13.39 5.67
CA ASP A 29 -14.77 14.76 5.72
C ASP A 29 -14.28 15.66 4.59
N ALA A 30 -13.07 15.40 4.10
CA ALA A 30 -12.50 16.04 2.92
C ALA A 30 -11.78 14.98 2.07
N PRO A 31 -11.47 15.28 0.80
CA PRO A 31 -10.59 14.41 0.03
C PRO A 31 -9.18 14.41 0.64
N LEU A 32 -8.52 13.25 0.65
CA LEU A 32 -7.12 13.17 1.03
C LEU A 32 -6.28 14.09 0.11
N PRO A 33 -5.38 14.91 0.67
CA PRO A 33 -4.45 15.68 -0.15
C PRO A 33 -3.65 14.74 -1.06
N ALA A 34 -3.45 15.12 -2.32
CA ALA A 34 -2.57 14.34 -3.17
C ALA A 34 -1.16 14.28 -2.53
N PRO A 35 -0.51 13.11 -2.48
CA PRO A 35 0.85 13.04 -1.97
C PRO A 35 1.76 13.95 -2.80
N PRO A 36 2.80 14.56 -2.19
CA PRO A 36 3.85 15.22 -2.95
C PRO A 36 4.34 14.27 -4.04
N ARG A 37 4.58 14.79 -5.25
CA ARG A 37 5.23 14.00 -6.29
C ARG A 37 6.63 13.67 -5.76
N PRO A 38 6.96 12.40 -5.53
CA PRO A 38 8.24 12.06 -4.90
C PRO A 38 9.36 12.62 -5.77
N PRO A 39 10.42 13.19 -5.19
CA PRO A 39 11.59 13.57 -5.98
C PRO A 39 12.09 12.31 -6.71
N ALA A 40 12.58 12.47 -7.94
CA ALA A 40 13.02 11.40 -8.83
C ALA A 40 14.23 10.58 -8.31
N ARG A 41 14.53 10.62 -7.02
CA ARG A 41 15.47 9.75 -6.32
C ARG A 41 14.69 8.82 -5.38
N PRO A 42 14.27 7.64 -5.88
CA PRO A 42 14.06 6.46 -5.04
C PRO A 42 15.26 6.27 -4.11
N LEU A 43 15.13 5.49 -3.03
CA LEU A 43 16.33 5.08 -2.26
C LEU A 43 17.42 4.68 -3.26
N ASP A 44 18.62 5.25 -3.09
CA ASP A 44 19.79 4.91 -3.91
C ASP A 44 20.26 3.49 -3.53
N LEU A 45 19.40 2.50 -3.78
CA LEU A 45 19.67 1.06 -3.62
C LEU A 45 20.45 0.52 -4.82
N ALA A 46 20.76 1.37 -5.80
CA ALA A 46 21.22 0.97 -7.13
C ALA A 46 22.74 1.03 -7.34
N THR A 47 23.54 1.54 -6.39
CA THR A 47 24.95 1.89 -6.68
C THR A 47 26.03 1.01 -6.02
N ARG A 48 25.70 -0.11 -5.34
CA ARG A 48 26.73 -1.08 -4.85
C ARG A 48 26.35 -2.57 -5.07
N PRO A 49 27.27 -3.41 -5.56
CA PRO A 49 27.04 -4.84 -5.82
C PRO A 49 26.93 -5.67 -4.52
N PRO A 50 26.21 -6.81 -4.58
CA PRO A 50 24.87 -6.84 -4.02
C PRO A 50 24.94 -6.55 -2.51
N ALA A 51 24.63 -5.32 -2.12
CA ALA A 51 24.28 -5.09 -0.73
C ALA A 51 23.07 -5.97 -0.39
N LEU A 52 23.08 -6.60 0.78
CA LEU A 52 21.87 -7.24 1.31
C LEU A 52 20.72 -6.21 1.28
N PRO A 53 19.48 -6.61 0.99
CA PRO A 53 18.38 -5.67 0.88
C PRO A 53 18.21 -4.94 2.21
N ALA A 54 17.99 -3.62 2.15
CA ALA A 54 17.71 -2.85 3.35
C ALA A 54 16.42 -3.37 4.00
N VAL A 55 16.41 -3.46 5.33
CA VAL A 55 15.20 -3.76 6.10
C VAL A 55 14.62 -2.45 6.56
N VAL A 56 13.39 -2.14 6.16
CA VAL A 56 12.74 -0.87 6.42
C VAL A 56 11.36 -1.07 7.03
N ASP A 57 11.09 -0.36 8.12
CA ASP A 57 9.75 -0.18 8.70
C ASP A 57 9.27 1.28 8.60
N HIS A 58 10.17 2.15 8.13
CA HIS A 58 10.01 3.59 8.00
C HIS A 58 10.90 4.09 6.87
N VAL A 59 10.39 5.05 6.10
CA VAL A 59 11.10 5.71 5.01
C VAL A 59 11.58 7.07 5.50
N ALA A 60 12.87 7.36 5.38
CA ALA A 60 13.39 8.69 5.70
C ALA A 60 12.90 9.71 4.65
N THR A 61 11.89 10.51 4.99
CA THR A 61 11.35 11.57 4.13
C THR A 61 10.87 12.77 4.92
N ALA A 62 10.95 13.95 4.30
CA ALA A 62 10.32 15.17 4.81
C ALA A 62 8.86 15.34 4.32
N ASP A 63 8.46 14.56 3.31
CA ASP A 63 7.09 14.57 2.80
C ASP A 63 6.15 14.04 3.88
N ARG A 64 5.04 14.75 4.13
CA ARG A 64 4.04 14.38 5.15
C ARG A 64 3.16 13.21 4.69
N VAL A 65 3.79 12.09 4.36
CA VAL A 65 3.15 10.88 3.86
C VAL A 65 3.36 9.70 4.82
N VAL A 66 2.41 8.78 4.82
CA VAL A 66 2.58 7.41 5.32
C VAL A 66 2.29 6.43 4.20
N PHE A 67 2.68 5.18 4.39
CA PHE A 67 2.54 4.13 3.38
C PHE A 67 1.60 3.05 3.86
N LEU A 68 0.45 2.91 3.18
CA LEU A 68 -0.51 1.87 3.50
C LEU A 68 -0.13 0.56 2.80
N THR A 69 0.10 -0.47 3.61
CA THR A 69 0.46 -1.80 3.14
C THR A 69 -0.51 -2.83 3.68
N TYR A 70 -0.79 -3.84 2.88
CA TYR A 70 -1.76 -4.88 3.17
C TYR A 70 -1.15 -6.22 2.82
N ASP A 71 -1.38 -7.23 3.64
CA ASP A 71 -1.01 -8.61 3.33
C ASP A 71 -2.24 -9.36 2.77
N ASP A 72 -2.18 -10.68 2.69
CA ASP A 72 -3.11 -11.53 1.93
C ASP A 72 -4.57 -11.45 2.34
N GLU A 73 -4.84 -10.97 3.55
CA GLU A 73 -6.19 -10.89 4.11
C GLU A 73 -7.09 -9.88 3.40
N ALA A 74 -6.51 -8.98 2.61
CA ALA A 74 -7.26 -8.01 1.83
C ALA A 74 -8.04 -8.62 0.65
N GLU A 75 -7.80 -9.89 0.32
CA GLU A 75 -8.36 -10.59 -0.85
C GLU A 75 -9.90 -10.62 -0.92
N ARG A 76 -10.60 -10.44 0.22
CA ARG A 76 -11.99 -10.89 0.34
C ARG A 76 -13.06 -9.79 0.28
N ASP A 77 -12.71 -8.51 0.15
CA ASP A 77 -13.69 -7.41 0.10
C ASP A 77 -13.75 -6.73 -1.28
N PRO A 78 -14.70 -7.09 -2.17
CA PRO A 78 -14.86 -6.44 -3.47
C PRO A 78 -15.03 -4.92 -3.41
N GLN A 79 -15.60 -4.39 -2.33
CA GLN A 79 -15.81 -2.95 -2.17
C GLN A 79 -14.51 -2.22 -1.81
N PHE A 80 -13.46 -2.95 -1.38
CA PHE A 80 -12.13 -2.36 -1.18
C PHE A 80 -11.52 -1.89 -2.51
N VAL A 81 -11.73 -2.62 -3.60
CA VAL A 81 -11.31 -2.18 -4.96
C VAL A 81 -11.96 -0.84 -5.32
N ASP A 82 -13.27 -0.70 -5.05
CA ASP A 82 -13.98 0.54 -5.30
C ASP A 82 -13.42 1.70 -4.45
N MET A 83 -13.10 1.43 -3.18
CA MET A 83 -12.45 2.42 -2.29
C MET A 83 -11.10 2.87 -2.85
N VAL A 84 -10.23 1.92 -3.22
CA VAL A 84 -8.90 2.23 -3.80
C VAL A 84 -9.05 3.08 -5.06
N ARG A 85 -9.98 2.72 -5.95
CA ARG A 85 -10.26 3.46 -7.19
C ARG A 85 -10.78 4.88 -6.92
N GLU A 86 -11.82 5.01 -6.11
CA GLU A 86 -12.55 6.26 -5.90
C GLU A 86 -11.75 7.27 -5.07
N LEU A 87 -10.96 6.79 -4.11
CA LEU A 87 -10.04 7.62 -3.34
C LEU A 87 -8.69 7.83 -4.03
N ARG A 88 -8.41 7.13 -5.13
CA ARG A 88 -7.09 7.05 -5.79
C ARG A 88 -6.00 6.70 -4.79
N LEU A 89 -6.30 5.78 -3.88
CA LEU A 89 -5.48 5.47 -2.72
C LEU A 89 -4.26 4.66 -3.15
N PRO A 90 -3.03 5.16 -2.96
CA PRO A 90 -1.84 4.36 -3.26
C PRO A 90 -1.64 3.33 -2.15
N VAL A 91 -1.85 2.06 -2.48
CA VAL A 91 -1.69 0.92 -1.57
C VAL A 91 -0.68 -0.08 -2.12
N SER A 92 0.06 -0.73 -1.22
CA SER A 92 0.95 -1.86 -1.57
C SER A 92 0.42 -3.15 -0.96
N MET A 93 0.15 -4.15 -1.79
CA MET A 93 -0.33 -5.47 -1.42
C MET A 93 0.85 -6.45 -1.43
N PHE A 94 1.11 -7.14 -0.33
CA PHE A 94 2.09 -8.22 -0.25
C PHE A 94 1.34 -9.55 -0.33
N LEU A 95 1.63 -10.32 -1.39
CA LEU A 95 0.82 -11.49 -1.75
C LEU A 95 1.57 -12.82 -1.54
N THR A 96 0.85 -13.84 -1.09
CA THR A 96 1.23 -15.25 -0.96
C THR A 96 0.48 -16.09 -2.00
N ASP A 97 1.17 -16.94 -2.78
CA ASP A 97 0.52 -17.75 -3.83
C ASP A 97 -0.55 -18.70 -3.27
N SER A 98 -0.23 -19.41 -2.19
CA SER A 98 -1.10 -20.42 -1.58
C SER A 98 -2.40 -19.85 -1.03
N VAL A 99 -2.37 -18.59 -0.60
CA VAL A 99 -3.54 -17.87 -0.12
C VAL A 99 -4.35 -17.35 -1.30
N VAL A 100 -3.68 -16.75 -2.30
CA VAL A 100 -4.31 -16.14 -3.48
C VAL A 100 -4.79 -17.15 -4.54
N GLY A 101 -4.45 -18.43 -4.37
CA GLY A 101 -4.55 -19.52 -5.36
C GLY A 101 -5.88 -19.74 -6.09
N PRO A 102 -7.06 -19.34 -5.59
CA PRO A 102 -8.28 -19.26 -6.40
C PRO A 102 -8.83 -17.83 -6.62
N GLY A 103 -8.24 -16.78 -6.05
CA GLY A 103 -8.78 -15.41 -6.01
C GLY A 103 -8.02 -14.34 -6.82
N TYR A 104 -7.08 -14.72 -7.71
CA TYR A 104 -6.28 -13.78 -8.54
C TYR A 104 -7.09 -12.68 -9.26
N GLY A 105 -8.36 -12.92 -9.60
CA GLY A 105 -9.22 -11.93 -10.25
C GLY A 105 -9.43 -10.67 -9.43
N HIS A 106 -9.41 -10.77 -8.09
CA HIS A 106 -9.51 -9.61 -7.20
C HIS A 106 -8.26 -8.73 -7.29
N PHE A 107 -7.07 -9.33 -7.21
CA PHE A 107 -5.80 -8.60 -7.27
C PHE A 107 -5.51 -8.01 -8.66
N ALA A 108 -5.99 -8.65 -9.73
CA ALA A 108 -5.95 -8.05 -11.07
C ALA A 108 -6.75 -6.73 -11.12
N ARG A 109 -7.89 -6.66 -10.43
CA ARG A 109 -8.68 -5.43 -10.32
C ARG A 109 -8.00 -4.39 -9.42
N LEU A 110 -7.41 -4.79 -8.30
CA LEU A 110 -6.61 -3.88 -7.47
C LEU A 110 -5.46 -3.26 -8.27
N LEU A 111 -4.74 -4.08 -9.02
CA LEU A 111 -3.66 -3.61 -9.89
C LEU A 111 -4.19 -2.63 -10.95
N SER A 112 -5.33 -2.90 -11.58
CA SER A 112 -5.90 -2.01 -12.61
C SER A 112 -6.40 -0.67 -12.07
N VAL A 113 -6.69 -0.56 -10.78
CA VAL A 113 -7.06 0.70 -10.11
C VAL A 113 -5.89 1.38 -9.40
N GLY A 114 -4.68 0.83 -9.54
CA GLY A 114 -3.44 1.49 -9.14
C GLY A 114 -2.77 0.96 -7.88
N ALA A 115 -3.19 -0.19 -7.32
CA ALA A 115 -2.44 -0.85 -6.26
C ALA A 115 -1.09 -1.41 -6.78
N ASP A 116 -0.11 -1.52 -5.90
CA ASP A 116 1.14 -2.24 -6.16
C ASP A 116 1.06 -3.65 -5.60
N LEU A 117 1.56 -4.65 -6.34
CA LEU A 117 1.66 -6.04 -5.87
C LEU A 117 3.11 -6.39 -5.57
N GLN A 118 3.36 -6.96 -4.40
CA GLN A 118 4.66 -7.28 -3.83
C GLN A 118 4.70 -8.71 -3.27
N ASN A 119 5.88 -9.16 -2.84
CA ASN A 119 6.12 -10.56 -2.52
C ASN A 119 5.93 -10.86 -1.02
N HIS A 120 5.09 -11.84 -0.69
CA HIS A 120 4.89 -12.36 0.67
C HIS A 120 5.16 -13.87 0.80
N THR A 121 6.01 -14.44 -0.09
CA THR A 121 6.37 -15.87 -0.20
C THR A 121 5.36 -16.74 -0.95
N LEU A 122 5.68 -18.01 -1.23
CA LEU A 122 4.79 -18.90 -1.96
C LEU A 122 3.73 -19.46 -1.03
N ASP A 123 4.18 -19.98 0.11
CA ASP A 123 3.36 -20.81 1.00
C ASP A 123 3.20 -20.21 2.41
N HIS A 124 3.67 -18.97 2.62
CA HIS A 124 3.67 -18.27 3.91
C HIS A 124 4.42 -18.99 5.07
N PRO A 125 5.54 -19.71 4.85
CA PRO A 125 6.30 -20.26 5.96
C PRO A 125 7.11 -19.15 6.65
N ALA A 126 7.42 -19.35 7.94
CA ALA A 126 8.45 -18.55 8.59
C ALA A 126 9.79 -18.77 7.87
N LEU A 127 10.33 -17.72 7.25
CA LEU A 127 11.58 -17.83 6.50
C LEU A 127 12.78 -18.07 7.43
N ARG A 128 12.79 -17.38 8.57
CA ARG A 128 13.83 -17.55 9.59
C ARG A 128 13.91 -19.01 10.03
N GLY A 129 15.13 -19.56 9.96
CA GLY A 129 15.40 -20.95 10.34
C GLY A 129 15.19 -21.98 9.23
N LEU A 130 14.57 -21.62 8.09
CA LEU A 130 14.60 -22.48 6.91
C LEU A 130 15.99 -22.48 6.25
N PRO A 131 16.42 -23.60 5.64
CA PRO A 131 17.63 -23.62 4.81
C PRO A 131 17.54 -22.60 3.67
N TYR A 132 18.68 -22.05 3.25
CA TYR A 132 18.78 -21.08 2.15
C TYR A 132 18.02 -21.50 0.89
N ALA A 133 18.12 -22.77 0.49
CA ALA A 133 17.41 -23.29 -0.68
C ALA A 133 15.88 -23.19 -0.53
N GLY A 134 15.36 -23.44 0.67
CA GLY A 134 13.94 -23.29 0.98
C GLY A 134 13.52 -21.82 0.94
N GLN A 135 14.26 -20.93 1.60
CA GLN A 135 13.95 -19.49 1.56
C GLN A 135 14.00 -18.92 0.15
N ARG A 136 14.97 -19.35 -0.67
CA ARG A 136 15.08 -18.94 -2.08
C ARG A 136 13.93 -19.48 -2.92
N ALA A 137 13.50 -20.71 -2.70
CA ALA A 137 12.35 -21.28 -3.40
C ALA A 137 11.07 -20.47 -3.11
N GLU A 138 10.81 -20.14 -1.85
CA GLU A 138 9.70 -19.28 -1.42
C GLU A 138 9.73 -17.90 -2.10
N ILE A 139 10.87 -17.21 -2.03
CA ILE A 139 10.98 -15.83 -2.51
C ILE A 139 10.97 -15.77 -4.05
N CYS A 140 11.85 -16.54 -4.70
CA CYS A 140 11.97 -16.51 -6.16
C CYS A 140 10.73 -17.13 -6.82
N GLY A 141 10.19 -18.21 -6.24
CA GLY A 141 8.99 -18.85 -6.73
C GLY A 141 7.81 -17.88 -6.74
N GLN A 142 7.60 -17.13 -5.67
CA GLN A 142 6.49 -16.17 -5.62
C GLN A 142 6.69 -15.00 -6.58
N ARG A 143 7.93 -14.51 -6.74
CA ARG A 143 8.25 -13.52 -7.78
C ARG A 143 7.86 -14.02 -9.17
N ASP A 144 8.18 -15.28 -9.48
CA ASP A 144 7.92 -15.86 -10.78
C ASP A 144 6.42 -16.12 -11.00
N LYS A 145 5.67 -16.50 -9.96
CA LYS A 145 4.21 -16.59 -9.96
C LYS A 145 3.54 -15.25 -10.25
N LEU A 146 3.91 -14.20 -9.51
CA LEU A 146 3.36 -12.86 -9.70
C LEU A 146 3.67 -12.32 -11.11
N HIS A 147 4.86 -12.61 -11.65
CA HIS A 147 5.20 -12.28 -13.03
C HIS A 147 4.34 -13.05 -14.04
N ALA A 148 4.18 -14.36 -13.87
CA ALA A 148 3.37 -15.18 -14.77
C ALA A 148 1.88 -14.78 -14.76
N ARG A 149 1.34 -14.38 -13.61
CA ARG A 149 -0.08 -14.05 -13.43
C ARG A 149 -0.43 -12.61 -13.81
N PHE A 150 0.43 -11.66 -13.47
CA PHE A 150 0.12 -10.23 -13.55
C PHE A 150 1.13 -9.43 -14.39
N GLY A 151 2.20 -10.04 -14.87
CA GLY A 151 3.29 -9.35 -15.58
C GLY A 151 4.15 -8.48 -14.65
N VAL A 152 3.95 -8.54 -13.33
CA VAL A 152 4.69 -7.72 -12.35
C VAL A 152 5.89 -8.50 -11.80
N ARG A 153 7.02 -7.81 -11.61
CA ARG A 153 8.18 -8.35 -10.91
C ARG A 153 8.37 -7.59 -9.60
N PRO A 154 7.88 -8.12 -8.47
CA PRO A 154 8.06 -7.51 -7.17
C PRO A 154 9.52 -7.21 -6.86
N ARG A 155 9.78 -6.02 -6.33
CA ARG A 155 11.10 -5.64 -5.80
C ARG A 155 11.12 -5.54 -4.29
N LEU A 156 9.94 -5.62 -3.65
CA LEU A 156 9.79 -5.58 -2.21
C LEU A 156 9.37 -6.97 -1.71
N LEU A 157 9.93 -7.36 -0.58
CA LEU A 157 9.58 -8.59 0.14
C LEU A 157 9.10 -8.22 1.54
N ARG A 158 7.95 -8.75 1.96
CA ARG A 158 7.60 -8.84 3.37
C ARG A 158 7.76 -10.29 3.81
N PRO A 159 8.63 -10.61 4.78
CA PRO A 159 8.73 -11.95 5.34
C PRO A 159 7.47 -12.25 6.15
N PRO A 160 6.88 -13.45 6.04
CA PRO A 160 5.81 -13.90 6.93
C PRO A 160 6.17 -13.67 8.40
N TYR A 161 5.20 -13.18 9.17
CA TYR A 161 5.34 -12.84 10.59
C TYR A 161 6.39 -11.75 10.90
N GLY A 162 6.91 -11.05 9.87
CA GLY A 162 8.04 -10.13 10.00
C GLY A 162 9.36 -10.83 10.39
N ALA A 163 9.43 -12.16 10.29
CA ALA A 163 10.56 -12.95 10.75
C ALA A 163 11.59 -13.17 9.63
N TYR A 164 12.82 -12.71 9.84
CA TYR A 164 13.92 -12.85 8.90
C TYR A 164 15.25 -13.11 9.62
N ASP A 165 16.23 -13.59 8.87
CA ASP A 165 17.62 -13.76 9.30
C ASP A 165 18.59 -13.38 8.16
N PRO A 166 19.93 -13.42 8.37
CA PRO A 166 20.88 -13.12 7.30
C PRO A 166 20.76 -14.04 6.07
N THR A 167 20.26 -15.27 6.25
CA THR A 167 19.98 -16.18 5.13
C THR A 167 18.79 -15.68 4.32
N THR A 168 17.77 -15.12 4.96
CA THR A 168 16.64 -14.44 4.30
C THR A 168 17.12 -13.29 3.43
N LEU A 169 17.95 -12.41 3.97
CA LEU A 169 18.43 -11.25 3.21
C LEU A 169 19.25 -11.66 1.99
N ARG A 170 20.09 -12.69 2.12
CA ARG A 170 20.87 -13.24 1.00
C ARG A 170 19.96 -13.85 -0.06
N ALA A 171 19.02 -14.71 0.33
CA ALA A 171 18.06 -15.30 -0.60
C ALA A 171 17.21 -14.23 -1.31
N ALA A 172 16.80 -13.18 -0.58
CA ALA A 172 16.07 -12.05 -1.12
C ALA A 172 16.88 -11.28 -2.18
N ALA A 173 18.15 -10.94 -1.88
CA ALA A 173 19.05 -10.30 -2.86
C ALA A 173 19.20 -11.14 -4.13
N ASP A 174 19.43 -12.46 -3.98
CA ASP A 174 19.59 -13.38 -5.12
C ASP A 174 18.30 -13.52 -5.95
N CYS A 175 17.15 -13.21 -5.36
CA CYS A 175 15.86 -13.16 -6.06
C CYS A 175 15.52 -11.76 -6.63
N GLY A 176 16.39 -10.76 -6.48
CA GLY A 176 16.21 -9.41 -7.01
C GLY A 176 15.40 -8.47 -6.13
N VAL A 177 15.20 -8.83 -4.85
CA VAL A 177 14.56 -7.96 -3.86
C VAL A 177 15.49 -6.79 -3.55
N SER A 178 14.96 -5.57 -3.60
CA SER A 178 15.69 -4.34 -3.31
C SER A 178 15.52 -3.92 -1.84
N ALA A 179 14.35 -4.18 -1.24
CA ALA A 179 14.12 -3.93 0.18
C ALA A 179 13.22 -5.00 0.81
N VAL A 180 13.52 -5.30 2.08
CA VAL A 180 12.66 -6.08 2.98
C VAL A 180 11.81 -5.09 3.78
N VAL A 181 10.49 -5.21 3.65
CA VAL A 181 9.53 -4.23 4.17
C VAL A 181 8.79 -4.79 5.38
N LEU A 182 9.01 -4.17 6.54
CA LEU A 182 8.27 -4.39 7.78
C LEU A 182 7.25 -3.25 7.98
N TRP A 183 6.92 -2.94 9.22
CA TRP A 183 5.96 -1.88 9.56
C TRP A 183 6.32 -1.19 10.88
N ARG A 184 6.15 0.13 10.91
CA ARG A 184 6.25 0.94 12.12
C ARG A 184 4.98 0.81 12.96
N ALA A 185 3.83 0.73 12.29
CA ALA A 185 2.54 0.62 12.94
C ALA A 185 1.70 -0.47 12.29
N ALA A 186 0.99 -1.25 13.10
CA ALA A 186 -0.02 -2.20 12.65
C ALA A 186 -1.39 -1.73 13.13
N LEU A 187 -2.37 -1.71 12.24
CA LEU A 187 -3.75 -1.46 12.61
C LEU A 187 -4.39 -2.76 13.10
N THR A 188 -4.72 -2.78 14.39
CA THR A 188 -5.43 -3.87 15.07
C THR A 188 -6.91 -3.50 15.27
N GLY A 189 -7.73 -4.43 15.76
CA GLY A 189 -9.13 -4.17 16.11
C GLY A 189 -9.33 -3.03 17.12
N THR A 190 -8.33 -2.80 17.98
CA THR A 190 -8.34 -1.78 19.05
C THR A 190 -7.65 -0.47 18.69
N GLY A 191 -6.99 -0.38 17.53
CA GLY A 191 -6.32 0.84 17.07
C GLY A 191 -4.94 0.59 16.48
N LEU A 192 -4.10 1.63 16.40
CA LEU A 192 -2.73 1.48 15.91
C LEU A 192 -1.80 0.99 17.03
N ARG A 193 -1.10 -0.12 16.76
CA ARG A 193 -0.01 -0.62 17.58
C ARG A 193 1.32 -0.31 16.92
N PHE A 194 2.14 0.48 17.58
CA PHE A 194 3.49 0.83 17.12
C PHE A 194 4.48 -0.26 17.53
N THR A 195 5.37 -0.66 16.62
CA THR A 195 6.40 -1.67 16.89
C THR A 195 7.49 -1.14 17.81
N HIS A 196 7.81 0.15 17.70
CA HIS A 196 8.68 0.88 18.62
C HIS A 196 8.41 2.38 18.53
N GLY A 197 8.57 3.06 19.68
CA GLY A 197 8.46 4.52 19.82
C GLY A 197 7.05 5.11 19.62
N GLY A 198 6.72 6.14 20.42
CA GLY A 198 5.56 7.02 20.21
C GLY A 198 4.17 6.37 20.25
N ALA A 199 3.15 7.21 20.02
CA ALA A 199 1.74 6.82 19.92
C ALA A 199 1.02 7.56 18.77
N ALA A 200 1.77 8.10 17.80
CA ALA A 200 1.28 8.89 16.69
C ALA A 200 2.06 8.55 15.42
N LEU A 201 1.39 8.66 14.27
CA LEU A 201 2.02 8.45 12.97
C LEU A 201 3.01 9.58 12.68
N ARG A 202 4.03 9.25 11.89
CA ARG A 202 5.06 10.20 11.47
C ARG A 202 5.24 10.14 9.95
N PRO A 203 5.70 11.25 9.34
CA PRO A 203 6.16 11.23 7.95
C PRO A 203 7.11 10.05 7.72
N GLY A 204 6.83 9.20 6.75
CA GLY A 204 7.64 8.03 6.42
C GLY A 204 7.16 6.70 6.99
N ASP A 205 6.20 6.69 7.91
CA ASP A 205 5.77 5.43 8.55
C ASP A 205 5.15 4.45 7.56
N ILE A 206 5.60 3.21 7.61
CA ILE A 206 4.98 2.08 6.90
C ILE A 206 3.95 1.46 7.82
N VAL A 207 2.69 1.45 7.38
CA VAL A 207 1.55 0.97 8.17
C VAL A 207 1.07 -0.36 7.59
N LEU A 208 1.07 -1.41 8.42
CA LEU A 208 0.44 -2.68 8.10
C LEU A 208 -1.05 -2.60 8.45
N VAL A 209 -1.89 -2.80 7.46
CA VAL A 209 -3.34 -2.91 7.62
C VAL A 209 -3.71 -4.37 7.52
N THR A 210 -3.91 -5.00 8.67
CA THR A 210 -4.32 -6.40 8.78
C THR A 210 -5.74 -6.49 9.33
N SER A 211 -6.36 -7.65 9.19
CA SER A 211 -7.37 -8.15 10.13
C SER A 211 -6.59 -8.86 11.21
N ASP A 212 -6.95 -8.70 12.48
CA ASP A 212 -6.43 -9.65 13.46
C ASP A 212 -7.24 -10.94 13.30
N ASP A 213 -6.59 -12.10 13.22
CA ASP A 213 -7.25 -13.42 13.19
C ASP A 213 -8.18 -13.64 14.40
N ASP A 214 -7.90 -12.93 15.50
CA ASP A 214 -8.67 -12.93 16.75
C ASP A 214 -9.90 -12.02 16.71
N ASP A 215 -10.06 -11.17 15.69
CA ASP A 215 -11.12 -10.17 15.60
C ASP A 215 -12.22 -10.59 14.62
N ARG A 216 -12.71 -11.83 14.77
CA ARG A 216 -13.80 -12.41 13.95
C ARG A 216 -15.14 -11.65 14.05
N GLY A 217 -15.23 -10.62 14.91
CA GLY A 217 -16.35 -9.69 15.02
C GLY A 217 -15.98 -8.21 14.81
N GLY A 218 -14.74 -7.94 14.39
CA GLY A 218 -14.19 -6.60 14.22
C GLY A 218 -14.70 -5.85 12.99
N PRO A 219 -14.39 -4.54 12.89
CA PRO A 219 -14.73 -3.74 11.72
C PRO A 219 -14.10 -4.35 10.46
N GLY A 220 -14.83 -4.39 9.35
CA GLY A 220 -14.31 -4.88 8.07
C GLY A 220 -13.15 -4.04 7.53
N LEU A 221 -12.38 -4.58 6.57
CA LEU A 221 -11.17 -3.95 6.01
C LEU A 221 -11.39 -2.49 5.59
N ARG A 222 -12.52 -2.18 4.97
CA ARG A 222 -12.88 -0.82 4.56
C ARG A 222 -13.08 0.10 5.75
N GLU A 223 -13.79 -0.34 6.78
CA GLU A 223 -14.00 0.48 7.96
C GLU A 223 -12.68 0.74 8.69
N ARG A 224 -11.82 -0.29 8.80
CA ARG A 224 -10.45 -0.15 9.31
C ARG A 224 -9.65 0.88 8.50
N THR A 225 -9.71 0.77 7.17
CA THR A 225 -9.05 1.72 6.26
C THR A 225 -9.60 3.13 6.44
N THR A 226 -10.93 3.33 6.44
CA THR A 226 -11.55 4.65 6.68
C THR A 226 -11.13 5.25 8.03
N ARG A 227 -11.12 4.47 9.12
CA ARG A 227 -10.68 4.94 10.44
C ARG A 227 -9.21 5.39 10.40
N LEU A 228 -8.36 4.63 9.72
CA LEU A 228 -6.96 4.98 9.53
C LEU A 228 -6.78 6.24 8.68
N LEU A 229 -7.54 6.40 7.60
CA LEU A 229 -7.51 7.58 6.75
C LEU A 229 -7.91 8.85 7.50
N ARG A 230 -8.97 8.79 8.32
CA ARG A 230 -9.35 9.92 9.21
C ARG A 230 -8.24 10.27 10.20
N ARG A 231 -7.54 9.26 10.73
CA ARG A 231 -6.42 9.49 11.64
C ARG A 231 -5.25 10.16 10.93
N ILE A 232 -4.89 9.66 9.75
CA ILE A 232 -3.84 10.23 8.87
C ILE A 232 -4.15 11.70 8.58
N GLU A 233 -5.38 12.00 8.15
CA GLU A 233 -5.85 13.37 7.89
C GLU A 233 -5.77 14.25 9.15
N GLY A 234 -6.25 13.76 10.30
CA GLY A 234 -6.22 14.48 11.57
C GLY A 234 -4.81 14.79 12.08
N GLU A 235 -3.81 14.01 11.66
CA GLU A 235 -2.39 14.28 11.93
C GLU A 235 -1.72 15.17 10.86
N GLY A 236 -2.48 15.60 9.85
CA GLY A 236 -2.01 16.40 8.72
C GLY A 236 -1.07 15.64 7.79
N LEU A 237 -1.20 14.32 7.75
CA LEU A 237 -0.49 13.43 6.85
C LEU A 237 -1.38 13.08 5.65
N THR A 238 -0.79 12.49 4.62
CA THR A 238 -1.51 11.84 3.52
C THR A 238 -0.89 10.48 3.19
N VAL A 239 -1.39 9.78 2.17
CA VAL A 239 -0.92 8.46 1.77
C VAL A 239 -0.04 8.56 0.53
N GLY A 240 1.20 8.09 0.64
CA GLY A 240 2.17 8.00 -0.45
C GLY A 240 2.22 6.60 -1.05
N ARG A 241 2.73 6.49 -2.28
CA ARG A 241 3.03 5.21 -2.91
C ARG A 241 4.41 4.73 -2.49
N LEU A 242 4.50 3.61 -1.77
CA LEU A 242 5.74 3.14 -1.16
C LEU A 242 6.89 2.96 -2.17
N ARG A 243 6.61 2.33 -3.33
CA ARG A 243 7.63 2.09 -4.36
C ARG A 243 8.24 3.35 -4.97
N ASP A 244 7.62 4.51 -4.80
CA ASP A 244 8.16 5.76 -5.34
C ASP A 244 9.20 6.37 -4.38
N TYR A 245 9.29 5.86 -3.15
CA TYR A 245 10.23 6.30 -2.12
C TYR A 245 11.30 5.25 -1.77
N LEU A 246 11.19 4.02 -2.30
CA LEU A 246 12.12 2.92 -2.09
C LEU A 246 12.87 2.52 -3.37
#